data_AF-A0A849DXX0-F1
#
_entry.id   AF-A0A849DXX0-F1
#
_cell.length_a   1.000
_cell.length_b   1.000
_cell.length_c   1.000
_cell.angle_alpha   90.00
_cell.angle_beta   90.00
_cell.angle_gamma   90.00
#
_symmetry.space_group_name_H-M   'P 1'
#
loop_
_entity.id
_entity.type
_entity.pdbx_description
1 polymer ?
#
loop_
_entity_poly.entity_id
_entity_poly.type
_entity_poly.pdbx_seq_one_letter_code
_entity_poly.pdbx_strand_id
1 'polypeptide(L)'
;MNTDQRNTLKELCSKSTTGTAMAVLAGLFFFLLSMMLPLVGPAGSRVEHQGRNLAAFLFVLVLTFALSGAASWSKLECRKVQGGPLPWFSLGLCAVCVLTLIVLLFGGFSI
;
A
#
# COMPACT_ATOMS: atom_id res chain seq x y z
N MET A 1 -12.89 -9.83 -26.40
CA MET A 1 -13.26 -9.43 -25.01
C MET A 1 -14.76 -9.15 -25.00
N ASN A 2 -15.55 -9.96 -24.29
CA ASN A 2 -17.00 -10.01 -24.43
C ASN A 2 -17.70 -8.75 -23.87
N THR A 3 -18.79 -8.34 -24.51
CA THR A 3 -19.57 -7.16 -24.12
C THR A 3 -20.18 -7.31 -22.72
N ASP A 4 -20.47 -8.54 -22.31
CA ASP A 4 -20.99 -8.89 -20.98
C ASP A 4 -19.99 -8.56 -19.86
N GLN A 5 -18.74 -9.01 -20.00
CA GLN A 5 -17.65 -8.67 -19.07
C GLN A 5 -17.42 -7.17 -18.92
N ARG A 6 -17.63 -6.38 -19.99
CA ARG A 6 -17.49 -4.92 -19.92
C ARG A 6 -18.58 -4.27 -19.06
N ASN A 7 -19.79 -4.83 -19.07
CA ASN A 7 -20.90 -4.31 -18.28
C ASN A 7 -20.73 -4.68 -16.79
N THR A 8 -20.30 -5.90 -16.48
CA THR A 8 -19.96 -6.29 -15.09
C THR A 8 -18.82 -5.43 -14.53
N LEU A 9 -17.77 -5.18 -15.32
CA LEU A 9 -16.66 -4.30 -14.92
C LEU A 9 -17.13 -2.84 -14.73
N LYS A 10 -18.04 -2.33 -15.58
CA LYS A 10 -18.63 -1.00 -15.39
C LYS A 10 -19.46 -0.92 -14.10
N GLU A 11 -20.22 -1.95 -13.77
CA GLU A 11 -21.02 -2.01 -12.55
C GLU A 11 -20.13 -2.10 -11.30
N LEU A 12 -19.07 -2.90 -11.35
CA LEU A 12 -18.04 -2.98 -10.30
C LEU A 12 -17.26 -1.67 -10.14
N CYS A 13 -16.92 -0.98 -11.23
CA CYS A 13 -16.34 0.37 -11.18
C CYS A 13 -17.31 1.42 -10.65
N SER A 14 -18.61 1.28 -10.94
CA SER A 14 -19.66 2.16 -10.42
C SER A 14 -19.84 1.99 -8.91
N LYS A 15 -19.58 0.79 -8.37
CA LYS A 15 -19.27 0.55 -6.94
C LYS A 15 -17.86 1.05 -6.57
N SER A 16 -17.56 2.30 -6.95
CA SER A 16 -16.35 3.06 -6.62
C SER A 16 -16.05 3.14 -5.10
N THR A 17 -17.03 2.80 -4.27
CA THR A 17 -16.90 2.67 -2.82
C THR A 17 -15.80 1.68 -2.43
N THR A 18 -15.63 0.56 -3.12
CA THR A 18 -14.60 -0.44 -2.76
C THR A 18 -13.19 0.07 -3.01
N GLY A 19 -12.96 0.75 -4.14
CA GLY A 19 -11.66 1.36 -4.44
C GLY A 19 -11.32 2.55 -3.54
N THR A 20 -12.34 3.25 -3.03
CA THR A 20 -12.19 4.33 -2.06
C THR A 20 -11.90 3.77 -0.66
N ALA A 21 -12.64 2.74 -0.23
CA ALA A 21 -12.41 2.06 1.04
C ALA A 21 -11.00 1.46 1.11
N MET A 22 -10.54 0.78 0.05
CA MET A 22 -9.18 0.24 -0.06
C MET A 22 -8.11 1.35 0.03
N ALA A 23 -8.35 2.52 -0.59
CA ALA A 23 -7.42 3.64 -0.51
C ALA A 23 -7.38 4.27 0.90
N VAL A 24 -8.52 4.39 1.58
CA VAL A 24 -8.59 4.86 2.97
C VAL A 24 -7.90 3.87 3.90
N LEU A 25 -8.16 2.57 3.74
CA LEU A 25 -7.49 1.51 4.50
C LEU A 25 -5.97 1.57 4.28
N ALA A 26 -5.51 1.70 3.03
CA ALA A 26 -4.09 1.82 2.71
C ALA A 26 -3.45 3.06 3.37
N GLY A 27 -4.16 4.20 3.40
CA GLY A 27 -3.74 5.39 4.14
C GLY A 27 -3.63 5.16 5.65
N LEU A 28 -4.59 4.44 6.24
CA LEU A 28 -4.56 4.07 7.67
C LEU A 28 -3.38 3.16 8.00
N PHE A 29 -3.12 2.15 7.17
CA PHE A 29 -1.96 1.27 7.32
C PHE A 29 -0.63 2.02 7.13
N PHE A 30 -0.57 2.98 6.22
CA PHE A 30 0.59 3.85 6.06
C PHE A 30 0.83 4.76 7.28
N PHE A 31 -0.23 5.27 7.89
CA PHE A 31 -0.13 6.02 9.15
C PHE A 31 0.44 5.15 10.27
N LEU A 32 -0.06 3.91 10.42
CA LEU A 32 0.49 2.93 11.36
C LEU A 32 1.96 2.61 11.08
N LEU A 33 2.33 2.46 9.81
CA LEU A 33 3.71 2.25 9.37
C LEU A 33 4.61 3.43 9.80
N SER A 34 4.12 4.65 9.63
CA SER A 34 4.82 5.89 10.01
C SER A 34 5.03 5.99 11.52
N MET A 35 4.08 5.48 12.31
CA MET A 35 4.18 5.39 13.77
C MET A 35 5.10 4.25 14.24
N MET A 36 5.28 3.19 13.44
CA MET A 36 6.20 2.09 13.76
C MET A 36 7.65 2.32 13.27
N LEU A 37 7.87 3.34 12.43
CA LEU A 37 9.19 3.73 11.93
C LEU A 37 10.25 3.99 13.03
N PRO A 38 9.93 4.62 14.18
CA PRO A 38 10.86 4.77 15.31
C PRO A 38 11.28 3.43 15.93
N LEU A 39 10.45 2.39 15.78
CA LEU A 39 10.66 1.06 16.37
C LEU A 39 11.70 0.23 15.59
N VAL A 40 11.91 0.54 14.32
CA VAL A 40 12.95 -0.08 13.48
C VAL A 40 14.20 0.77 13.36
N GLY A 41 14.14 2.08 13.70
CA GLY A 41 15.30 2.98 13.68
C GLY A 41 16.32 2.78 14.83
N PRO A 42 17.30 3.68 14.98
CA PRO A 42 18.43 3.53 15.91
C PRO A 42 17.99 3.30 17.36
N ALA A 43 16.89 3.94 17.77
CA ALA A 43 16.29 3.81 19.09
C ALA A 43 15.71 2.40 19.35
N GLY A 44 15.15 1.76 18.33
CA GLY A 44 14.60 0.40 18.41
C GLY A 44 15.65 -0.70 18.19
N SER A 45 16.83 -0.38 17.66
CA SER A 45 17.94 -1.33 17.48
C SER A 45 18.63 -1.76 18.78
N ARG A 46 18.38 -1.03 19.88
CA ARG A 46 19.08 -1.22 21.17
C ARG A 46 18.33 -2.09 22.18
N VAL A 47 17.20 -2.69 21.79
CA VAL A 47 16.36 -3.53 22.66
C VAL A 47 16.47 -5.01 22.28
N GLU A 48 16.46 -5.90 23.28
CA GLU A 48 16.55 -7.37 23.11
C GLU A 48 15.53 -7.95 22.12
N HIS A 49 14.43 -7.24 21.85
CA HIS A 49 13.32 -7.70 21.02
C HIS A 49 13.34 -7.10 19.60
N GLN A 50 14.46 -6.49 19.18
CA GLN A 50 14.64 -5.83 17.88
C GLN A 50 14.14 -6.68 16.69
N GLY A 51 14.48 -7.98 16.66
CA GLY A 51 14.07 -8.87 15.58
C GLY A 51 12.56 -9.05 15.46
N ARG A 52 11.84 -9.11 16.58
CA ARG A 52 10.37 -9.20 16.60
C ARG A 52 9.71 -7.90 16.13
N ASN A 53 10.28 -6.75 16.51
CA ASN A 53 9.78 -5.44 16.10
C ASN A 53 9.97 -5.22 14.59
N LEU A 54 11.12 -5.65 14.05
CA LEU A 54 11.39 -5.58 12.62
C LEU A 54 10.44 -6.50 11.83
N ALA A 55 10.21 -7.73 12.31
CA ALA A 55 9.26 -8.65 11.68
C ALA A 55 7.83 -8.09 11.64
N ALA A 56 7.37 -7.46 12.74
CA ALA A 56 6.07 -6.81 12.79
C ALA A 56 5.97 -5.63 11.80
N PHE A 57 7.01 -4.79 11.73
CA PHE A 57 7.08 -3.70 10.76
C PHE A 57 7.02 -4.22 9.32
N LEU A 58 7.79 -5.25 9.00
CA LEU A 58 7.83 -5.87 7.66
C LEU A 58 6.47 -6.46 7.29
N PHE A 59 5.78 -7.11 8.22
CA PHE A 59 4.43 -7.63 8.01
C PHE A 59 3.43 -6.52 7.65
N VAL A 60 3.42 -5.43 8.44
CA VAL A 60 2.54 -4.27 8.18
C VAL A 60 2.90 -3.59 6.85
N LEU A 61 4.19 -3.53 6.51
CA LEU A 61 4.67 -2.96 5.25
C LEU A 61 4.18 -3.77 4.04
N VAL A 62 4.28 -5.10 4.08
CA VAL A 62 3.79 -5.99 3.03
C VAL A 62 2.27 -5.90 2.88
N LEU A 63 1.53 -5.85 3.98
CA LEU A 63 0.09 -5.63 3.96
C LEU A 63 -0.26 -4.29 3.31
N THR A 64 0.38 -3.21 3.73
CA THR A 64 0.17 -1.86 3.16
C THR A 64 0.45 -1.84 1.67
N PHE A 65 1.53 -2.50 1.24
CA PHE A 65 1.90 -2.63 -0.16
C PHE A 65 0.85 -3.41 -0.96
N ALA A 66 0.37 -4.54 -0.45
CA ALA A 66 -0.68 -5.33 -1.10
C ALA A 66 -1.99 -4.56 -1.24
N LEU A 67 -2.41 -3.84 -0.19
CA LEU A 67 -3.60 -2.99 -0.20
C LEU A 67 -3.47 -1.82 -1.17
N SER A 68 -2.33 -1.13 -1.16
CA SER A 68 -2.05 -0.02 -2.09
C SER A 68 -1.95 -0.50 -3.54
N GLY A 69 -1.34 -1.66 -3.77
CA GLY A 69 -1.27 -2.31 -5.09
C GLY A 69 -2.64 -2.71 -5.60
N ALA A 70 -3.47 -3.35 -4.78
CA ALA A 70 -4.83 -3.74 -5.12
C ALA A 70 -5.71 -2.50 -5.42
N ALA A 71 -5.60 -1.44 -4.62
CA ALA A 71 -6.29 -0.17 -4.85
C ALA A 71 -5.86 0.49 -6.17
N SER A 72 -4.56 0.47 -6.46
CA SER A 72 -4.00 1.00 -7.71
C SER A 72 -4.48 0.20 -8.91
N TRP A 73 -4.42 -1.14 -8.84
CA TRP A 73 -4.86 -2.05 -9.90
C TRP A 73 -6.34 -1.87 -10.23
N SER A 74 -7.19 -1.86 -9.20
CA SER A 74 -8.64 -1.65 -9.34
C SER A 74 -8.96 -0.33 -10.05
N LYS A 75 -8.28 0.76 -9.68
CA LYS A 75 -8.46 2.07 -10.33
C LYS A 75 -7.84 2.12 -11.74
N LEU A 76 -6.78 1.35 -12.01
CA LEU A 76 -6.16 1.26 -13.34
C LEU A 76 -7.05 0.50 -14.34
N GLU A 77 -7.70 -0.58 -13.89
CA GLU A 77 -8.67 -1.32 -14.70
C GLU A 77 -9.89 -0.46 -15.03
N CYS A 78 -10.43 0.27 -14.04
CA CYS A 78 -11.52 1.24 -14.31
C CYS A 78 -11.09 2.33 -15.30
N ARG A 79 -9.83 2.77 -15.26
CA ARG A 79 -9.29 3.73 -16.23
C ARG A 79 -9.27 3.19 -17.66
N LYS A 80 -8.89 1.92 -17.86
CA LYS A 80 -8.88 1.28 -19.19
C LYS A 80 -10.29 1.25 -19.81
N VAL A 81 -11.34 1.22 -19.00
CA VAL A 81 -12.74 1.10 -19.44
C VAL A 81 -13.46 2.46 -19.54
N GLN A 82 -13.17 3.42 -18.65
CA GLN A 82 -13.90 4.70 -18.55
C GLN A 82 -13.07 5.96 -18.87
N GLY A 83 -11.74 5.87 -18.98
CA GLY A 83 -10.91 7.03 -19.32
C GLY A 83 -10.89 8.12 -18.24
N GLY A 84 -10.50 7.78 -17.01
CA GLY A 84 -10.41 8.72 -15.87
C GLY A 84 -8.98 9.16 -15.51
N PRO A 85 -8.85 10.13 -14.58
CA PRO A 85 -7.56 10.60 -14.05
C PRO A 85 -6.83 9.50 -13.24
N LEU A 86 -5.49 9.55 -13.22
CA LEU A 86 -4.66 8.61 -12.48
C LEU A 86 -4.85 8.74 -10.96
N PRO A 87 -4.86 7.63 -10.20
CA PRO A 87 -4.98 7.67 -8.74
C PRO A 87 -3.64 8.05 -8.08
N TRP A 88 -3.28 9.33 -8.15
CA TRP A 88 -2.02 9.88 -7.62
C TRP A 88 -1.73 9.47 -6.16
N PHE A 89 -2.74 9.46 -5.29
CA PHE A 89 -2.59 9.06 -3.89
C PHE A 89 -2.14 7.61 -3.71
N SER A 90 -2.78 6.67 -4.41
CA SER A 90 -2.43 5.24 -4.27
C SER A 90 -1.07 4.95 -4.89
N LEU A 91 -0.76 5.63 -6.00
CA LEU A 91 0.52 5.51 -6.68
C LEU A 91 1.66 6.07 -5.82
N GLY A 92 1.43 7.21 -5.15
CA GLY A 92 2.34 7.77 -4.15
C GLY A 92 2.56 6.84 -2.96
N LEU A 93 1.50 6.28 -2.38
CA LEU A 93 1.63 5.30 -1.29
C LEU A 93 2.40 4.05 -1.72
N CYS A 94 2.16 3.56 -2.94
CA CYS A 94 2.92 2.44 -3.50
C CYS A 94 4.41 2.78 -3.63
N ALA A 95 4.74 3.95 -4.17
CA ALA A 95 6.12 4.42 -4.31
C ALA A 95 6.82 4.55 -2.94
N VAL A 96 6.14 5.10 -1.93
CA VAL A 96 6.69 5.21 -0.57
C VAL A 96 6.88 3.82 0.05
N CYS A 97 5.93 2.89 -0.11
CA CYS A 97 6.10 1.51 0.36
C CYS A 97 7.32 0.82 -0.27
N VAL A 98 7.54 0.99 -1.58
CA VAL A 98 8.72 0.46 -2.28
C VAL A 98 10.00 1.08 -1.74
N LEU A 99 10.02 2.40 -1.56
CA LEU A 99 11.18 3.10 -1.03
C LEU A 99 11.51 2.63 0.39
N THR A 100 10.51 2.49 1.26
CA THR A 100 10.70 1.98 2.63
C THR A 100 11.17 0.52 2.62
N LEU A 101 10.67 -0.32 1.70
CA LEU A 101 11.15 -1.70 1.53
C LEU A 101 12.63 -1.73 1.12
N ILE A 102 13.03 -0.86 0.18
CA ILE A 102 14.42 -0.74 -0.27
C ILE A 102 15.30 -0.32 0.91
N VAL A 103 14.95 0.74 1.64
CA VAL A 103 15.72 1.21 2.81
C VAL A 103 15.85 0.10 3.87
N LEU A 104 14.79 -0.68 4.10
CA LEU A 104 14.83 -1.82 5.02
C LEU A 104 15.78 -2.93 4.54
N LEU A 105 15.74 -3.30 3.24
CA LEU A 105 16.61 -4.33 2.67
C LEU A 105 18.09 -3.96 2.70
N PHE A 106 18.40 -2.66 2.52
CA PHE A 106 19.77 -2.16 2.60
C PHE A 106 20.25 -1.94 4.05
N GLY A 107 19.44 -2.29 5.06
CA GLY A 107 19.81 -2.11 6.46
C GLY A 107 19.92 -0.65 6.88
N GLY A 108 19.30 0.29 6.14
CA GLY A 108 19.38 1.73 6.43
C GLY A 108 18.80 2.13 7.79
N PHE A 109 18.02 1.25 8.42
CA PHE A 109 17.50 1.42 9.78
C PHE A 109 18.43 0.84 10.87
N SER A 110 19.48 0.10 10.51
CA SER A 110 20.40 -0.59 11.41
C SER A 110 21.71 0.18 11.69
N ILE A 111 21.81 1.43 11.23
CA ILE A 111 22.96 2.33 11.45
C ILE A 111 22.67 3.32 12.57
#